data_AF-A0A843HSH8-F1
#
_entry.id   AF-A0A843HSH8-F1
#
_cell.length_a   1.000
_cell.length_b   1.000
_cell.length_c   1.000
_cell.angle_alpha   90.00
_cell.angle_beta   90.00
_cell.angle_gamma   90.00
#
_symmetry.space_group_name_H-M   'P 1'
#
loop_
_entity.id
_entity.type
_entity.pdbx_description
1 polymer ?
#
loop_
_entity_poly.entity_id
_entity_poly.type
_entity_poly.pdbx_seq_one_letter_code
_entity_poly.pdbx_strand_id
1 'polypeptide(L)'
;MEVKDLNIIPSGEKPIIHASQFDVNRTIKFNLFEDGEEYTLSSGITITCIIKKVDGNIVTFEVTNTEGKYIELTLPQQATACAGVNIGEVVLTDEDNYVIGSINFILEVERSPELGGIESASDIHDLTEQIEVITTQIIGNEYYNKTEVDALLEQKADITDLPDMDNYYDKSSVDTLLNGKANVSDLDDYYNKTQVDNKLDQKADISDLPDMSDYYTKTAVDNLLSNKADISDLPDMSNYYTKTQIDNMFLDIMPVNTISGAIANFDTLIVAPLVGLKSYIVATGGGGTPTTPIPIIGVSSITLTCADEDMQTVDTFTLNLGQTIYGGYVDWKLGKLVITNSVITFDGSDDEFWIYYSNNDGYYLSIDDMQSGQNLNGLCSHFPIETAFSRFGVRLGNNNTRVYFNQIPSNISGVTSDVNTWRTWLSNNPVTLVYPLATPIEISLPTTMPNTIEGVQNWWSDAGDIDISFKQDIQNYVDSKISAINANRTLSLVRPVTTEESKGDEDERKNIE
;
A
#
# COMPACT_ATOMS: atom_id res chain seq x y z
N MET A 1 -8.38 -63.39 -23.53
CA MET A 1 -8.40 -63.38 -22.05
C MET A 1 -9.82 -63.63 -21.63
N GLU A 2 -10.07 -64.67 -20.84
CA GLU A 2 -11.36 -64.87 -20.18
C GLU A 2 -11.54 -63.72 -19.18
N VAL A 3 -12.60 -62.94 -19.33
CA VAL A 3 -13.01 -61.97 -18.31
C VAL A 3 -13.44 -62.79 -17.11
N LYS A 4 -12.64 -62.78 -16.05
CA LYS A 4 -12.94 -63.48 -14.79
C LYS A 4 -13.90 -62.61 -13.99
N ASP A 5 -15.07 -63.13 -13.63
CA ASP A 5 -15.98 -62.41 -12.74
C ASP A 5 -15.46 -62.49 -11.30
N LEU A 6 -14.63 -61.52 -10.91
CA LEU A 6 -14.18 -61.36 -9.52
C LEU A 6 -15.36 -60.88 -8.65
N ASN A 7 -15.93 -61.79 -7.87
CA ASN A 7 -16.98 -61.55 -6.89
C ASN A 7 -16.42 -60.82 -5.66
N ILE A 8 -16.46 -59.50 -5.66
CA ILE A 8 -16.16 -58.70 -4.47
C ILE A 8 -17.47 -58.61 -3.66
N ILE A 9 -17.56 -59.24 -2.48
CA ILE A 9 -18.84 -59.33 -1.72
C ILE A 9 -18.72 -58.77 -0.29
N PRO A 10 -19.66 -57.90 0.13
CA PRO A 10 -20.41 -58.06 1.37
C PRO A 10 -21.87 -58.41 1.03
N SER A 11 -22.33 -59.58 1.47
CA SER A 11 -23.50 -60.32 0.98
C SER A 11 -24.75 -59.49 0.64
N GLY A 12 -25.20 -59.55 -0.62
CA GLY A 12 -26.60 -59.43 -1.05
C GLY A 12 -27.22 -58.03 -1.13
N GLU A 13 -26.63 -57.03 -0.47
CA GLU A 13 -27.06 -55.63 -0.52
C GLU A 13 -25.86 -54.74 -0.87
N LYS A 14 -26.09 -53.63 -1.59
CA LYS A 14 -25.00 -52.67 -1.88
C LYS A 14 -24.40 -52.23 -0.55
N PRO A 15 -23.09 -52.42 -0.30
CA PRO A 15 -22.50 -52.04 0.97
C PRO A 15 -22.74 -50.55 1.22
N ILE A 16 -23.39 -50.23 2.34
CA ILE A 16 -23.51 -48.86 2.82
C ILE A 16 -22.40 -48.62 3.83
N ILE A 17 -21.58 -47.62 3.55
CA ILE A 17 -20.46 -47.20 4.38
C ILE A 17 -20.82 -45.82 4.91
N HIS A 18 -20.94 -45.71 6.24
CA HIS A 18 -21.15 -44.43 6.89
C HIS A 18 -19.81 -43.76 7.15
N ALA A 19 -19.72 -42.45 6.97
CA ALA A 19 -18.56 -41.64 7.33
C ALA A 19 -19.01 -40.24 7.79
N SER A 20 -18.22 -39.56 8.61
CA SER A 20 -18.45 -38.14 8.90
C SER A 20 -17.88 -37.27 7.78
N GLN A 21 -18.44 -36.08 7.58
CA GLN A 21 -17.87 -35.12 6.64
C GLN A 21 -16.45 -34.74 7.08
N PHE A 22 -15.50 -34.76 6.14
CA PHE A 22 -14.06 -34.56 6.37
C PHE A 22 -13.36 -35.64 7.20
N ASP A 23 -13.97 -36.81 7.37
CA ASP A 23 -13.32 -37.95 8.02
C ASP A 23 -12.04 -38.35 7.28
N VAL A 24 -10.95 -38.49 8.03
CA VAL A 24 -9.61 -38.88 7.55
C VAL A 24 -9.26 -40.27 8.04
N ASN A 25 -8.52 -41.04 7.23
CA ASN A 25 -7.99 -42.37 7.58
C ASN A 25 -9.02 -43.51 7.76
N ARG A 26 -10.26 -43.34 7.31
CA ARG A 26 -11.23 -44.46 7.30
C ARG A 26 -10.81 -45.50 6.27
N THR A 27 -10.47 -46.70 6.74
CA THR A 27 -10.07 -47.82 5.90
C THR A 27 -11.24 -48.79 5.71
N ILE A 28 -11.52 -49.14 4.46
CA ILE A 28 -12.56 -50.10 4.05
C ILE A 28 -11.86 -51.36 3.55
N LYS A 29 -12.36 -52.52 3.98
CA LYS A 29 -11.82 -53.82 3.56
C LYS A 29 -12.79 -54.53 2.61
N PHE A 30 -12.32 -54.86 1.42
CA PHE A 30 -13.07 -55.66 0.44
C PHE A 30 -12.42 -57.04 0.30
N ASN A 31 -13.14 -58.10 0.65
CA ASN A 31 -12.68 -59.47 0.41
C ASN A 31 -12.91 -59.84 -1.05
N LEU A 32 -11.98 -60.61 -1.61
CA LEU A 32 -12.00 -61.00 -3.01
C LEU A 32 -12.41 -62.46 -3.14
N PHE A 33 -13.35 -62.74 -4.04
CA PHE A 33 -13.76 -64.10 -4.37
C PHE A 33 -13.80 -64.29 -5.89
N GLU A 34 -13.55 -65.50 -6.36
CA GLU A 34 -13.76 -65.94 -7.74
C GLU A 34 -14.57 -67.23 -7.68
N ASP A 35 -15.73 -67.28 -8.34
CA ASP A 35 -16.66 -68.43 -8.31
C ASP A 35 -17.03 -68.94 -6.89
N GLY A 36 -17.00 -68.04 -5.90
CA GLY A 36 -17.37 -68.34 -4.50
C GLY A 36 -16.22 -68.82 -3.61
N GLU A 37 -15.01 -68.96 -4.15
CA GLU A 37 -13.79 -69.27 -3.41
C GLU A 37 -12.93 -68.02 -3.20
N GLU A 38 -12.18 -67.93 -2.11
CA GLU A 38 -11.30 -66.79 -1.83
C GLU A 38 -10.27 -66.61 -2.96
N TYR A 39 -10.19 -65.40 -3.50
CA TYR A 39 -9.23 -65.03 -4.53
C TYR A 39 -8.01 -64.32 -3.93
N THR A 40 -6.83 -64.61 -4.47
CA THR A 40 -5.58 -63.92 -4.09
C THR A 40 -5.10 -63.07 -5.26
N LEU A 41 -4.90 -61.77 -5.04
CA LEU A 41 -4.36 -60.86 -6.05
C LEU A 41 -2.94 -61.29 -6.45
N SER A 42 -2.69 -61.27 -7.75
CA SER A 42 -1.35 -61.40 -8.32
C SER A 42 -0.71 -60.01 -8.51
N SER A 43 0.61 -59.97 -8.61
CA SER A 43 1.36 -58.76 -8.97
C SER A 43 0.90 -58.22 -10.34
N GLY A 44 0.90 -56.89 -10.51
CA GLY A 44 0.58 -56.24 -11.78
C GLY A 44 -0.90 -55.84 -11.95
N ILE A 45 -1.71 -55.95 -10.89
CA ILE A 45 -3.07 -55.43 -10.87
C ILE A 45 -3.08 -54.00 -10.34
N THR A 46 -3.70 -53.10 -11.08
CA THR A 46 -4.00 -51.74 -10.64
C THR A 46 -5.40 -51.69 -10.04
N ILE A 47 -5.54 -51.03 -8.90
CA ILE A 47 -6.81 -50.89 -8.19
C ILE A 47 -7.16 -49.40 -8.15
N THR A 48 -8.28 -49.03 -8.76
CA THR A 48 -8.77 -47.66 -8.80
C THR A 48 -10.09 -47.55 -8.06
N CYS A 49 -10.21 -46.56 -7.18
CA CYS A 49 -11.47 -46.21 -6.55
C CYS A 49 -11.99 -44.89 -7.14
N ILE A 50 -13.27 -44.87 -7.50
CA ILE A 50 -13.97 -43.73 -8.08
C ILE A 50 -15.17 -43.43 -7.20
N ILE A 51 -15.26 -42.21 -6.68
CA ILE A 51 -16.37 -41.76 -5.85
C ILE A 51 -17.05 -40.58 -6.52
N LYS A 52 -18.28 -40.79 -6.96
CA LYS A 52 -19.17 -39.74 -7.45
C LYS A 52 -19.95 -39.16 -6.28
N LYS A 53 -19.69 -37.89 -5.99
CA LYS A 53 -20.34 -37.18 -4.89
C LYS A 53 -21.71 -36.62 -5.31
N VAL A 54 -22.55 -36.35 -4.31
CA VAL A 54 -23.89 -35.80 -4.51
C VAL A 54 -23.87 -34.39 -5.14
N ASP A 55 -22.79 -33.64 -4.95
CA ASP A 55 -22.56 -32.33 -5.59
C ASP A 55 -22.17 -32.43 -7.09
N GLY A 56 -21.99 -33.64 -7.61
CA GLY A 56 -21.60 -33.91 -8.99
C GLY A 56 -20.09 -34.03 -9.21
N ASN A 57 -19.26 -33.70 -8.23
CA ASN A 57 -17.81 -33.85 -8.32
C ASN A 57 -17.40 -35.32 -8.21
N ILE A 58 -16.30 -35.69 -8.88
CA ILE A 58 -15.76 -37.06 -8.88
C ILE A 58 -14.39 -37.03 -8.23
N VAL A 59 -14.15 -37.96 -7.31
CA VAL A 59 -12.84 -38.19 -6.69
C VAL A 59 -12.34 -39.54 -7.16
N THR A 60 -11.14 -39.59 -7.73
CA THR A 60 -10.51 -40.83 -8.20
C THR A 60 -9.15 -40.96 -7.56
N PHE A 61 -8.83 -42.13 -7.03
CA PHE A 61 -7.54 -42.40 -6.41
C PHE A 61 -7.16 -43.86 -6.55
N GLU A 62 -5.86 -44.12 -6.63
CA GLU A 62 -5.30 -45.46 -6.69
C GLU A 62 -5.11 -46.03 -5.28
N VAL A 63 -5.29 -47.34 -5.16
CA VAL A 63 -5.17 -48.06 -3.89
C VAL A 63 -3.85 -48.81 -3.87
N THR A 64 -2.99 -48.47 -2.93
CA THR A 64 -1.70 -49.14 -2.75
C THR A 64 -1.90 -50.48 -2.04
N ASN A 65 -2.27 -51.52 -2.77
CA ASN A 65 -2.26 -52.88 -2.23
C ASN A 65 -1.85 -53.85 -3.34
N THR A 66 -0.66 -54.43 -3.21
CA THR A 66 -0.02 -55.17 -4.31
C THR A 66 -0.18 -56.68 -4.21
N GLU A 67 -0.43 -57.26 -3.04
CA GLU A 67 -0.56 -58.72 -2.87
C GLU A 67 -1.42 -59.06 -1.64
N GLY A 68 -2.51 -59.83 -1.81
CA GLY A 68 -3.36 -60.21 -0.69
C GLY A 68 -4.69 -60.84 -1.08
N LYS A 69 -5.44 -61.29 -0.07
CA LYS A 69 -6.80 -61.85 -0.20
C LYS A 69 -7.92 -60.81 -0.08
N TYR A 70 -7.54 -59.56 0.17
CA TYR A 70 -8.45 -58.44 0.37
C TYR A 70 -7.81 -57.14 -0.12
N ILE A 71 -8.65 -56.16 -0.42
CA ILE A 71 -8.28 -54.78 -0.73
C ILE A 71 -8.53 -53.93 0.50
N GLU A 72 -7.51 -53.20 0.96
CA GLU A 72 -7.63 -52.14 1.96
C GLU A 72 -7.65 -50.78 1.26
N LEU A 73 -8.80 -50.12 1.31
CA LEU A 73 -9.06 -48.81 0.72
C LEU A 73 -9.11 -47.75 1.83
N THR A 74 -8.10 -46.89 1.92
CA THR A 74 -8.17 -45.71 2.79
C THR A 74 -8.86 -44.57 2.06
N LEU A 75 -9.98 -44.07 2.58
CA LEU A 75 -10.68 -42.93 2.00
C LEU A 75 -9.85 -41.65 2.18
N PRO A 76 -9.54 -40.91 1.09
CA PRO A 76 -8.98 -39.57 1.21
C PRO A 76 -10.06 -38.63 1.76
N GLN A 77 -9.64 -37.56 2.44
CA GLN A 77 -10.55 -36.55 2.98
C GLN A 77 -11.51 -35.97 1.93
N GLN A 78 -11.04 -35.83 0.68
CA GLN A 78 -11.84 -35.34 -0.44
C GLN A 78 -13.06 -36.24 -0.76
N ALA A 79 -12.96 -37.54 -0.48
CA ALA A 79 -14.06 -38.50 -0.68
C ALA A 79 -15.22 -38.26 0.30
N THR A 80 -14.92 -37.74 1.50
CA THR A 80 -15.90 -37.44 2.55
C THR A 80 -16.19 -35.94 2.66
N ALA A 81 -15.74 -35.11 1.71
CA ALA A 81 -15.90 -33.65 1.77
C ALA A 81 -17.35 -33.16 1.55
N CYS A 82 -18.22 -33.98 0.93
CA CYS A 82 -19.60 -33.62 0.65
C CYS A 82 -20.56 -34.52 1.43
N ALA A 83 -21.34 -33.93 2.34
CA ALA A 83 -22.38 -34.62 3.09
C ALA A 83 -23.52 -35.08 2.17
N GLY A 84 -24.01 -36.30 2.39
CA GLY A 84 -25.07 -36.93 1.59
C GLY A 84 -24.71 -38.34 1.13
N VAL A 85 -25.57 -38.90 0.28
CA VAL A 85 -25.40 -40.24 -0.28
C VAL A 85 -24.53 -40.16 -1.53
N ASN A 86 -23.28 -40.59 -1.41
CA ASN A 86 -22.31 -40.66 -2.50
C ASN A 86 -22.21 -42.10 -3.03
N ILE A 87 -21.75 -42.27 -4.27
CA ILE A 87 -21.65 -43.58 -4.93
C ILE A 87 -20.17 -43.86 -5.19
N GLY A 88 -19.67 -44.97 -4.66
CA GLY A 88 -18.31 -45.44 -4.88
C GLY A 88 -18.28 -46.66 -5.80
N GLU A 89 -17.25 -46.74 -6.63
CA GLU A 89 -16.94 -47.88 -7.49
C GLU A 89 -15.46 -48.22 -7.33
N VAL A 90 -15.17 -49.49 -7.05
CA VAL A 90 -13.79 -50.01 -7.06
C VAL A 90 -13.63 -50.84 -8.33
N VAL A 91 -12.58 -50.58 -9.10
CA VAL A 91 -12.25 -51.24 -10.36
C VAL A 91 -10.85 -51.82 -10.27
N LEU A 92 -10.71 -53.09 -10.68
CA LEU A 92 -9.44 -53.78 -10.81
C LEU A 92 -9.11 -53.93 -12.29
N THR A 93 -7.91 -53.50 -12.68
CA THR A 93 -7.40 -53.65 -14.04
C THR A 93 -6.07 -54.42 -14.07
N ASP A 94 -5.87 -55.23 -15.09
CA ASP A 94 -4.58 -55.90 -15.32
C ASP A 94 -3.53 -54.98 -15.99
N GLU A 95 -2.33 -55.51 -16.23
CA GLU A 95 -1.21 -54.78 -16.86
C GLU A 95 -1.54 -54.23 -18.26
N ASP A 96 -2.52 -54.82 -18.94
CA ASP A 96 -3.01 -54.42 -20.27
C ASP A 96 -4.21 -53.44 -20.18
N ASN A 97 -4.55 -52.97 -18.97
CA ASN A 97 -5.71 -52.12 -18.64
C ASN A 97 -7.09 -52.77 -18.89
N TYR A 98 -7.18 -54.10 -18.95
CA TYR A 98 -8.48 -54.77 -18.98
C TYR A 98 -9.09 -54.84 -17.58
N VAL A 99 -10.37 -54.49 -17.47
CA VAL A 99 -11.13 -54.63 -16.23
C VAL A 99 -11.35 -56.12 -15.93
N ILE A 100 -10.82 -56.56 -14.81
CA ILE A 100 -10.95 -57.94 -14.32
C ILE A 100 -11.92 -58.05 -13.14
N GLY A 101 -12.34 -56.93 -12.53
CA GLY A 101 -13.32 -56.94 -11.45
C GLY A 101 -13.82 -55.56 -11.11
N SER A 102 -15.06 -55.45 -10.65
CA SER A 102 -15.61 -54.19 -10.14
C SER A 102 -16.69 -54.41 -9.08
N ILE A 103 -16.83 -53.45 -8.17
CA ILE A 103 -17.93 -53.40 -7.19
C ILE A 103 -18.39 -51.97 -6.95
N ASN A 104 -19.70 -51.82 -6.80
CA ASN A 104 -20.32 -50.57 -6.37
C ASN A 104 -20.66 -50.59 -4.88
N PHE A 105 -20.43 -49.48 -4.19
CA PHE A 105 -20.81 -49.25 -2.80
C PHE A 105 -21.47 -47.87 -2.62
N ILE A 106 -22.21 -47.71 -1.54
CA ILE A 106 -22.80 -46.44 -1.13
C ILE A 106 -21.93 -45.87 -0.01
N LEU A 107 -21.52 -44.61 -0.16
CA LEU A 107 -20.81 -43.85 0.88
C LEU A 107 -21.75 -42.77 1.42
N GLU A 108 -22.38 -43.03 2.56
CA GLU A 108 -23.25 -42.07 3.23
C GLU A 108 -22.42 -41.20 4.17
N VAL A 109 -22.26 -39.93 3.78
CA VAL A 109 -21.49 -38.94 4.54
C VAL A 109 -22.43 -38.11 5.39
N GLU A 110 -22.33 -38.26 6.71
CA GLU A 110 -23.05 -37.45 7.67
C GLU A 110 -22.42 -36.08 7.79
N ARG A 111 -23.25 -35.03 7.81
CA ARG A 111 -22.77 -33.65 7.92
C ARG A 111 -22.05 -33.45 9.26
N SER A 112 -20.80 -33.01 9.21
CA SER A 112 -20.06 -32.66 10.42
C SER A 112 -20.68 -31.42 11.08
N PRO A 113 -20.84 -31.38 12.42
CA PRO A 113 -21.25 -30.19 13.15
C PRO A 113 -20.16 -29.10 13.18
N GLU A 114 -18.91 -29.46 12.85
CA GLU A 114 -17.79 -28.53 12.78
C GLU A 114 -17.73 -27.92 11.38
N LEU A 115 -17.79 -26.58 11.31
CA LEU A 115 -17.58 -25.83 10.07
C LEU A 115 -16.17 -26.15 9.58
N GLY A 116 -16.04 -26.93 8.50
CA GLY A 116 -14.77 -27.33 7.91
C GLY A 116 -13.91 -26.12 7.57
N GLY A 117 -13.08 -25.73 8.52
CA GLY A 117 -11.96 -24.82 8.32
C GLY A 117 -10.82 -25.60 7.67
N ILE A 118 -9.89 -24.87 7.06
CA ILE A 118 -8.59 -25.42 6.69
C ILE A 118 -7.90 -25.75 8.01
N GLU A 119 -7.77 -27.04 8.35
CA GLU A 119 -7.25 -27.49 9.64
C GLU A 119 -5.79 -27.96 9.54
N SER A 120 -5.26 -28.16 8.32
CA SER A 120 -3.87 -28.58 8.15
C SER A 120 -3.21 -28.03 6.89
N ALA A 121 -1.87 -27.92 6.92
CA ALA A 121 -1.07 -27.52 5.77
C ALA A 121 -1.14 -28.53 4.60
N SER A 122 -1.54 -29.78 4.84
CA SER A 122 -1.78 -30.75 3.76
C SER A 122 -3.00 -30.42 2.91
N ASP A 123 -3.98 -29.69 3.46
CA ASP A 123 -5.17 -29.23 2.71
C ASP A 123 -4.80 -28.15 1.67
N ILE A 124 -3.60 -27.56 1.79
CA ILE A 124 -2.99 -26.58 0.86
C ILE A 124 -2.06 -27.27 -0.16
N HIS A 125 -1.63 -28.52 0.09
CA HIS A 125 -0.58 -29.19 -0.69
C HIS A 125 -1.00 -29.42 -2.17
N ASP A 126 -2.27 -29.76 -2.40
CA ASP A 126 -2.82 -29.96 -3.76
C ASP A 126 -2.85 -28.69 -4.61
N LEU A 127 -3.03 -27.51 -4.00
CA LEU A 127 -2.96 -26.23 -4.73
C LEU A 127 -1.52 -25.86 -5.06
N THR A 128 -0.57 -26.24 -4.20
CA THR A 128 0.85 -25.92 -4.40
C THR A 128 1.43 -26.70 -5.57
N GLU A 129 1.15 -28.01 -5.66
CA GLU A 129 1.55 -28.82 -6.83
C GLU A 129 0.86 -28.37 -8.12
N GLN A 130 -0.44 -28.01 -8.06
CA GLN A 130 -1.14 -27.46 -9.22
C GLN A 130 -0.53 -26.11 -9.68
N ILE A 131 -0.13 -25.25 -8.75
CA ILE A 131 0.57 -23.99 -9.05
C ILE A 131 1.96 -24.28 -9.65
N GLU A 132 2.69 -25.27 -9.16
CA GLU A 132 4.02 -25.63 -9.67
C GLU A 132 3.96 -26.20 -11.11
N VAL A 133 2.95 -27.04 -11.39
CA VAL A 133 2.67 -27.54 -12.75
C VAL A 133 2.26 -26.41 -13.70
N ILE A 134 1.36 -25.51 -13.27
CA ILE A 134 0.93 -24.34 -14.07
C ILE A 134 2.12 -23.40 -14.33
N THR A 135 2.97 -23.15 -13.33
CA THR A 135 4.15 -22.28 -13.46
C THR A 135 5.14 -22.86 -14.47
N THR A 136 5.36 -24.18 -14.46
CA THR A 136 6.25 -24.86 -15.41
C THR A 136 5.67 -24.85 -16.83
N GLN A 137 4.36 -24.98 -16.99
CA GLN A 137 3.68 -24.92 -18.29
C GLN A 137 3.67 -23.50 -18.89
N ILE A 138 3.50 -22.46 -18.07
CA ILE A 138 3.53 -21.05 -18.52
C ILE A 138 4.95 -20.62 -18.91
N ILE A 139 5.96 -21.02 -18.14
CA ILE A 139 7.37 -20.67 -18.42
C ILE A 139 7.92 -21.50 -19.59
N GLY A 140 7.46 -22.74 -19.79
CA GLY A 140 8.00 -23.65 -20.80
C GLY A 140 7.58 -23.38 -22.25
N ASN A 141 6.48 -22.64 -22.49
CA ASN A 141 5.87 -22.62 -23.83
C ASN A 141 5.89 -21.30 -24.60
N GLU A 142 6.28 -20.15 -24.03
CA GLU A 142 6.23 -18.87 -24.79
C GLU A 142 7.38 -17.89 -24.60
N TYR A 143 8.51 -18.27 -23.99
CA TYR A 143 9.67 -17.38 -23.93
C TYR A 143 10.99 -18.11 -24.21
N TYR A 144 11.74 -17.60 -25.19
CA TYR A 144 13.15 -17.93 -25.37
C TYR A 144 13.88 -17.68 -24.06
N ASN A 145 14.64 -18.66 -23.58
CA ASN A 145 15.45 -18.45 -22.40
C ASN A 145 16.61 -17.49 -22.72
N LYS A 146 17.19 -16.86 -21.69
CA LYS A 146 18.27 -15.87 -21.85
C LYS A 146 19.42 -16.38 -22.74
N THR A 147 19.76 -17.67 -22.66
CA THR A 147 20.82 -18.27 -23.46
C THR A 147 20.48 -18.33 -24.95
N GLU A 148 19.22 -18.58 -25.30
CA GLU A 148 18.75 -18.55 -26.70
C GLU A 148 18.69 -17.12 -27.25
N VAL A 149 18.31 -16.15 -26.42
CA VAL A 149 18.32 -14.72 -26.79
C VAL A 149 19.75 -14.22 -27.01
N ASP A 150 20.67 -14.56 -26.11
CA ASP A 150 22.08 -14.17 -26.21
C ASP A 150 22.73 -14.76 -27.48
N ALA A 151 22.41 -16.01 -27.83
CA ALA A 151 22.90 -16.66 -29.06
C ALA A 151 22.34 -16.02 -30.35
N LEU A 152 21.08 -15.58 -30.35
CA LEU A 152 20.47 -14.87 -31.48
C LEU A 152 21.03 -13.44 -31.63
N LEU A 153 21.34 -12.76 -30.53
CA LEU A 153 22.00 -11.44 -30.56
C LEU A 153 23.41 -11.55 -31.13
N GLU A 154 24.16 -12.58 -30.74
CA GLU A 154 25.54 -12.78 -31.19
C GLU A 154 25.61 -13.09 -32.70
N GLN A 155 24.61 -13.80 -33.25
CA GLN A 155 24.48 -14.01 -34.70
C GLN A 155 24.13 -12.76 -35.50
N LYS A 156 23.54 -11.73 -34.85
CA LYS A 156 23.18 -10.46 -35.50
C LYS A 156 24.28 -9.41 -35.43
N ALA A 157 25.34 -9.66 -34.65
CA ALA A 157 26.48 -8.78 -34.46
C ALA A 157 27.60 -9.03 -35.47
N ASP A 158 27.27 -9.38 -36.72
CA ASP A 158 28.26 -9.43 -37.79
C ASP A 158 28.60 -7.97 -38.18
N ILE A 159 29.81 -7.56 -37.82
CA ILE A 159 30.38 -6.20 -37.92
C ILE A 159 30.46 -5.66 -39.37
N THR A 160 30.04 -6.46 -40.34
CA THR A 160 30.18 -6.18 -41.78
C THR A 160 29.11 -5.24 -42.36
N ASP A 161 28.05 -4.93 -41.63
CA ASP A 161 26.95 -4.02 -42.06
C ASP A 161 27.04 -2.59 -41.48
N LEU A 162 28.12 -2.25 -40.75
CA LEU A 162 28.35 -0.86 -40.32
C LEU A 162 28.83 0.00 -41.50
N PRO A 163 28.26 1.20 -41.72
CA PRO A 163 28.71 2.08 -42.80
C PRO A 163 30.17 2.48 -42.61
N ASP A 164 30.92 2.51 -43.72
CA ASP A 164 32.29 2.99 -43.80
C ASP A 164 32.41 4.42 -43.22
N MET A 165 33.09 4.52 -42.07
CA MET A 165 33.24 5.77 -41.30
C MET A 165 34.43 6.62 -41.79
N ASP A 166 35.14 6.21 -42.85
CA ASP A 166 36.32 6.93 -43.37
C ASP A 166 35.99 8.31 -43.97
N ASN A 167 34.71 8.67 -44.07
CA ASN A 167 34.23 9.99 -44.53
C ASN A 167 33.63 10.88 -43.42
N TYR A 168 33.69 10.48 -42.15
CA TYR A 168 33.25 11.34 -41.04
C TYR A 168 34.39 12.24 -40.55
N TYR A 169 34.11 13.54 -40.46
CA TYR A 169 35.06 14.52 -39.92
C TYR A 169 35.39 14.19 -38.46
N ASP A 170 36.66 13.93 -38.16
CA ASP A 170 37.11 13.75 -36.79
C ASP A 170 37.14 15.09 -36.04
N LYS A 171 37.19 15.00 -34.70
CA LYS A 171 37.21 16.17 -33.81
C LYS A 171 38.34 17.15 -34.16
N SER A 172 39.51 16.62 -34.57
CA SER A 172 40.67 17.41 -34.96
C SER A 172 40.42 18.26 -36.22
N SER A 173 39.70 17.68 -37.19
CA SER A 173 39.28 18.33 -38.43
C SER A 173 38.33 19.49 -38.15
N VAL A 174 37.36 19.28 -37.25
CA VAL A 174 36.39 20.30 -36.84
C VAL A 174 37.07 21.42 -36.04
N ASP A 175 37.94 21.07 -35.09
CA ASP A 175 38.68 22.02 -34.27
C ASP A 175 39.58 22.93 -35.13
N THR A 176 40.21 22.38 -36.17
CA THR A 176 41.03 23.15 -37.13
C THR A 176 40.19 24.14 -37.96
N LEU A 177 38.99 23.72 -38.39
CA LEU A 177 38.08 24.57 -39.18
C LEU A 177 37.48 25.70 -38.33
N LEU A 178 37.22 25.45 -37.05
CA LEU A 178 36.68 26.43 -36.10
C LEU A 178 37.71 27.48 -35.69
N ASN A 179 38.98 27.08 -35.53
CA ASN A 179 40.06 27.98 -35.10
C ASN A 179 40.37 29.10 -36.12
N GLY A 180 39.94 28.94 -37.38
CA GLY A 180 40.08 29.95 -38.44
C GLY A 180 38.93 30.97 -38.53
N LYS A 181 37.84 30.81 -37.75
CA LYS A 181 36.64 31.69 -37.84
C LYS A 181 36.47 32.68 -36.69
N ALA A 182 37.21 32.54 -35.58
CA ALA A 182 37.13 33.46 -34.45
C ALA A 182 38.24 34.53 -34.57
N ASN A 183 37.97 35.60 -35.32
CA ASN A 183 38.83 36.78 -35.31
C ASN A 183 38.40 37.72 -34.17
N VAL A 184 39.36 38.11 -33.33
CA VAL A 184 39.19 39.05 -32.20
C VAL A 184 38.60 40.41 -32.65
N SER A 185 38.67 40.74 -33.95
CA SER A 185 38.07 41.96 -34.53
C SER A 185 36.54 42.02 -34.44
N ASP A 186 35.85 40.88 -34.31
CA ASP A 186 34.38 40.85 -34.28
C ASP A 186 33.81 41.18 -32.89
N LEU A 187 34.69 41.33 -31.87
CA LEU A 187 34.34 41.73 -30.50
C LEU A 187 34.57 43.23 -30.20
N ASP A 188 35.16 44.00 -31.12
CA ASP A 188 35.52 45.41 -30.88
C ASP A 188 34.29 46.36 -30.80
N ASP A 189 33.09 45.89 -31.19
CA ASP A 189 31.83 46.66 -31.11
C ASP A 189 31.07 46.49 -29.78
N TYR A 190 31.58 45.71 -28.82
CA TYR A 190 30.96 45.53 -27.51
C TYR A 190 31.61 46.39 -26.42
N TYR A 191 30.78 47.06 -25.61
CA TYR A 191 31.24 47.82 -24.45
C TYR A 191 32.01 46.92 -23.48
N ASN A 192 33.25 47.29 -23.16
CA ASN A 192 34.05 46.58 -22.17
C ASN A 192 33.61 46.93 -20.73
N LYS A 193 34.03 46.09 -19.78
CA LYS A 193 33.74 46.21 -18.35
C LYS A 193 33.93 47.63 -17.82
N THR A 194 35.05 48.27 -18.17
CA THR A 194 35.39 49.63 -17.72
C THR A 194 34.43 50.69 -18.25
N GLN A 195 33.89 50.52 -19.46
CA GLN A 195 32.89 51.44 -20.02
C GLN A 195 31.52 51.29 -19.33
N VAL A 196 31.18 50.08 -18.88
CA VAL A 196 29.96 49.83 -18.09
C VAL A 196 30.10 50.39 -16.68
N ASP A 197 31.24 50.14 -16.03
CA ASP A 197 31.51 50.62 -14.66
C ASP A 197 31.46 52.16 -14.59
N ASN A 198 32.06 52.87 -15.57
CA ASN A 198 31.99 54.33 -15.65
C ASN A 198 30.57 54.89 -15.86
N LYS A 199 29.69 54.15 -16.55
CA LYS A 199 28.28 54.56 -16.73
C LYS A 199 27.44 54.31 -15.47
N LEU A 200 27.77 53.29 -14.68
CA LEU A 200 27.13 53.04 -13.39
C LEU A 200 27.52 54.10 -12.36
N ASP A 201 28.79 54.49 -12.31
CA ASP A 201 29.28 55.51 -11.37
C ASP A 201 28.64 56.88 -11.62
N GLN A 202 28.32 57.22 -12.88
CA GLN A 202 27.60 58.46 -13.22
C GLN A 202 26.12 58.47 -12.83
N LYS A 203 25.54 57.33 -12.46
CA LYS A 203 24.12 57.21 -12.09
C LYS A 203 23.89 57.13 -10.57
N ALA A 204 24.97 57.12 -9.78
CA ALA A 204 24.95 57.09 -8.32
C ALA A 204 25.20 58.48 -7.70
N ASP A 205 24.60 59.53 -8.28
CA ASP A 205 24.62 60.86 -7.67
C ASP A 205 23.67 60.88 -6.48
N ILE A 206 24.24 60.97 -5.27
CA ILE A 206 23.56 60.97 -3.96
C ILE A 206 22.57 62.14 -3.81
N SER A 207 22.60 63.10 -4.73
CA SER A 207 21.75 64.30 -4.73
C SER A 207 20.27 64.07 -5.07
N ASP A 208 19.91 62.90 -5.62
CA ASP A 208 18.51 62.53 -5.96
C ASP A 208 17.78 61.73 -4.85
N LEU A 209 18.42 61.49 -3.70
CA LEU A 209 17.75 60.86 -2.54
C LEU A 209 16.89 61.89 -1.79
N PRO A 210 15.65 61.56 -1.39
CA PRO A 210 14.82 62.45 -0.60
C PRO A 210 15.45 62.76 0.77
N ASP A 211 15.33 64.01 1.21
CA ASP A 211 15.78 64.46 2.54
C ASP A 211 14.99 63.72 3.63
N MET A 212 15.68 62.83 4.38
CA MET A 212 15.08 62.02 5.44
C MET A 212 15.15 62.69 6.83
N SER A 213 15.47 63.99 6.90
CA SER A 213 15.60 64.73 8.16
C SER A 213 14.30 64.87 8.96
N ASP A 214 13.14 64.69 8.33
CA ASP A 214 11.82 64.71 8.98
C ASP A 214 11.35 63.34 9.51
N TYR A 215 12.14 62.27 9.35
CA TYR A 215 11.78 60.94 9.84
C TYR A 215 12.25 60.72 11.28
N TYR A 216 11.37 60.18 12.12
CA TYR A 216 11.69 59.83 13.50
C TYR A 216 12.77 58.73 13.55
N THR A 217 13.85 58.99 14.28
CA THR A 217 14.86 57.98 14.57
C THR A 217 14.29 56.93 15.54
N LYS A 218 14.80 55.69 15.47
CA LYS A 218 14.40 54.59 16.37
C LYS A 218 14.44 55.03 17.86
N THR A 219 15.46 55.77 18.24
CA THR A 219 15.62 56.32 19.59
C THR A 219 14.51 57.32 19.98
N ALA A 220 14.01 58.13 19.04
CA ALA A 220 12.91 59.05 19.30
C ALA A 220 11.58 58.30 19.54
N VAL A 221 11.35 57.21 18.80
CA VAL A 221 10.18 56.33 18.97
C VAL A 221 10.24 55.61 20.31
N ASP A 222 11.39 55.05 20.68
CA ASP A 222 11.59 54.32 21.93
C ASP A 222 11.33 55.24 23.16
N ASN A 223 11.76 56.50 23.10
CA ASN A 223 11.53 57.49 24.16
C ASN A 223 10.04 57.90 24.31
N LEU A 224 9.31 58.02 23.19
CA LEU A 224 7.87 58.31 23.23
C LEU A 224 7.06 57.15 23.81
N LEU A 225 7.50 55.91 23.56
CA LEU A 225 6.83 54.71 24.05
C LEU A 225 7.04 54.52 25.57
N SER A 226 8.23 54.84 26.08
CA SER A 226 8.55 54.72 27.51
C SER A 226 7.78 55.69 28.41
N ASN A 227 7.29 56.81 27.87
CA ASN A 227 6.54 57.83 28.62
C ASN A 227 5.02 57.57 28.67
N LYS A 228 4.52 56.48 28.06
CA LYS A 228 3.09 56.14 28.05
C LYS A 228 2.70 55.05 29.06
N ALA A 229 3.65 54.56 29.86
CA ALA A 229 3.44 53.56 30.90
C ALA A 229 3.67 54.17 32.28
N ASP A 230 2.78 55.07 32.70
CA ASP A 230 2.75 55.52 34.10
C ASP A 230 1.90 54.53 34.91
N ILE A 231 2.54 53.81 35.83
CA ILE A 231 1.95 52.76 36.68
C ILE A 231 0.84 53.32 37.59
N SER A 232 0.78 54.64 37.74
CA SER A 232 -0.18 55.36 38.59
C SER A 232 -1.62 55.41 38.06
N ASP A 233 -1.85 55.08 36.78
CA ASP A 233 -3.19 55.09 36.15
C ASP A 233 -3.90 53.71 36.13
N LEU A 234 -3.30 52.67 36.72
CA LEU A 234 -3.92 51.34 36.81
C LEU A 234 -4.91 51.26 38.00
N PRO A 235 -6.14 50.73 37.83
CA PRO A 235 -7.10 50.60 38.92
C PRO A 235 -6.64 49.61 39.99
N ASP A 236 -6.91 49.93 41.26
CA ASP A 236 -6.62 49.06 42.40
C ASP A 236 -7.51 47.80 42.36
N MET A 237 -6.86 46.64 42.15
CA MET A 237 -7.52 45.34 42.03
C MET A 237 -7.68 44.60 43.37
N SER A 238 -7.34 45.23 44.50
CA SER A 238 -7.39 44.61 45.83
C SER A 238 -8.79 44.20 46.31
N ASN A 239 -9.85 44.70 45.66
CA ASN A 239 -11.26 44.37 45.95
C ASN A 239 -11.89 43.32 45.02
N TYR A 240 -11.12 42.68 44.14
CA TYR A 240 -11.63 41.62 43.25
C TYR A 240 -11.31 40.23 43.82
N TYR A 241 -12.27 39.31 43.71
CA TYR A 241 -12.05 37.91 44.09
C TYR A 241 -11.00 37.27 43.18
N THR A 242 -10.02 36.60 43.79
CA THR A 242 -9.04 35.78 43.08
C THR A 242 -9.72 34.55 42.48
N LYS A 243 -9.12 33.99 41.41
CA LYS A 243 -9.61 32.76 40.77
C LYS A 243 -9.87 31.64 41.78
N THR A 244 -8.96 31.46 42.74
CA THR A 244 -9.09 30.50 43.83
C THR A 244 -10.31 30.75 44.73
N GLN A 245 -10.67 32.01 44.99
CA GLN A 245 -11.85 32.35 45.79
C GLN A 245 -13.14 32.06 45.02
N ILE A 246 -13.16 32.29 43.70
CA ILE A 246 -14.30 31.96 42.83
C ILE A 246 -14.49 30.44 42.73
N ASP A 247 -13.38 29.69 42.59
CA ASP A 247 -13.43 28.22 42.44
C ASP A 247 -13.97 27.54 43.72
N ASN A 248 -13.61 28.05 44.90
CA ASN A 248 -14.14 27.54 46.17
C ASN A 248 -15.63 27.85 46.36
N MET A 249 -16.13 28.98 45.86
CA MET A 249 -17.57 29.31 45.91
C MET A 249 -18.41 28.42 44.97
N PHE A 250 -17.80 27.87 43.92
CA PHE A 250 -18.47 26.99 42.95
C PHE A 250 -18.70 25.58 43.51
N LEU A 251 -17.81 25.12 44.39
CA LEU A 251 -17.87 23.81 45.06
C LEU A 251 -19.01 23.72 46.10
N ASP A 252 -19.36 24.84 46.76
CA ASP A 252 -20.42 24.85 47.78
C ASP A 252 -21.86 24.84 47.20
N ILE A 253 -22.04 25.15 45.91
CA ILE A 253 -23.36 25.28 45.27
C ILE A 253 -23.85 23.96 44.62
N MET A 254 -22.97 22.96 44.43
CA MET A 254 -23.35 21.69 43.78
C MET A 254 -22.91 20.45 44.57
N PRO A 255 -23.77 19.88 45.45
CA PRO A 255 -23.49 18.58 46.02
C PRO A 255 -23.58 17.49 44.93
N VAL A 256 -22.49 16.71 44.84
CA VAL A 256 -22.15 15.67 43.83
C VAL A 256 -23.27 14.63 43.59
N ASN A 257 -24.17 14.45 44.54
CA ASN A 257 -25.29 13.51 44.47
C ASN A 257 -26.41 13.91 43.49
N THR A 258 -26.42 15.14 42.98
CA THR A 258 -27.43 15.59 41.98
C THR A 258 -27.02 15.28 40.54
N ILE A 259 -25.75 14.95 40.29
CA ILE A 259 -25.18 14.76 38.95
C ILE A 259 -25.54 13.38 38.37
N SER A 260 -25.61 12.35 39.23
CA SER A 260 -25.86 10.97 38.79
C SER A 260 -27.24 10.77 38.15
N GLY A 261 -28.25 11.58 38.51
CA GLY A 261 -29.59 11.53 37.90
C GLY A 261 -29.75 12.33 36.60
N ALA A 262 -28.86 13.30 36.34
CA ALA A 262 -28.91 14.12 35.14
C ALA A 262 -28.18 13.47 33.95
N ILE A 263 -27.16 12.64 34.20
CA ILE A 263 -26.38 11.96 33.15
C ILE A 263 -27.23 10.99 32.33
N ALA A 264 -28.23 10.34 32.92
CA ALA A 264 -29.12 9.41 32.21
C ALA A 264 -30.07 10.09 31.19
N ASN A 265 -30.13 11.43 31.14
CA ASN A 265 -30.96 12.19 30.20
C ASN A 265 -30.14 12.97 29.15
N PHE A 266 -28.81 12.79 29.10
CA PHE A 266 -27.95 13.42 28.09
C PHE A 266 -27.81 12.61 26.79
N ASP A 267 -28.48 11.45 26.67
CA ASP A 267 -28.56 10.59 25.47
C ASP A 267 -29.05 11.28 24.17
N THR A 268 -29.35 12.58 24.22
CA THR A 268 -29.84 13.36 23.07
C THR A 268 -29.07 14.65 22.77
N LEU A 269 -27.96 14.96 23.47
CA LEU A 269 -27.21 16.22 23.25
C LEU A 269 -25.73 16.06 22.87
N ILE A 270 -25.26 14.85 22.56
CA ILE A 270 -23.92 14.63 21.98
C ILE A 270 -24.06 13.73 20.75
N VAL A 271 -24.73 14.24 19.73
CA VAL A 271 -24.43 13.85 18.35
C VAL A 271 -23.75 15.05 17.69
N ALA A 272 -22.68 15.54 18.30
CA ALA A 272 -21.66 16.21 17.52
C ALA A 272 -20.76 15.08 17.00
N PRO A 273 -20.68 14.84 15.67
CA PRO A 273 -19.69 13.90 15.14
C PRO A 273 -18.32 14.30 15.68
N LEU A 274 -17.47 13.31 15.90
CA LEU A 274 -16.07 13.48 16.29
C LEU A 274 -15.43 14.48 15.31
N VAL A 275 -15.37 15.76 15.68
CA VAL A 275 -14.80 16.79 14.83
C VAL A 275 -13.30 16.60 14.94
N GLY A 276 -12.73 15.80 14.02
CA GLY A 276 -11.29 15.78 13.83
C GLY A 276 -10.81 17.22 13.75
N LEU A 277 -9.85 17.60 14.60
CA LEU A 277 -9.16 18.87 14.43
C LEU A 277 -8.63 18.86 13.00
N LYS A 278 -9.14 19.78 12.17
CA LYS A 278 -8.68 19.95 10.78
C LYS A 278 -7.24 20.44 10.83
N SER A 279 -6.28 19.56 11.03
CA SER A 279 -4.88 19.81 10.74
C SER A 279 -4.75 19.85 9.22
N TYR A 280 -5.16 20.97 8.64
CA TYR A 280 -4.84 21.30 7.25
C TYR A 280 -3.33 21.58 7.21
N ILE A 281 -2.53 20.54 6.98
CA ILE A 281 -1.11 20.70 6.72
C ILE A 281 -1.00 21.24 5.29
N VAL A 282 -0.81 22.56 5.19
CA VAL A 282 -0.50 23.24 3.94
C VAL A 282 0.96 22.95 3.60
N ALA A 283 1.26 22.50 2.39
CA ALA A 283 2.64 22.48 1.90
C ALA A 283 3.14 23.92 1.87
N THR A 284 4.21 24.19 2.59
CA THR A 284 4.87 25.50 2.57
C THR A 284 6.11 25.52 1.69
N GLY A 285 6.54 24.39 1.12
CA GLY A 285 7.76 24.35 0.31
C GLY A 285 7.69 23.54 -0.97
N GLY A 286 8.50 24.06 -1.90
CA GLY A 286 8.60 23.79 -3.33
C GLY A 286 8.86 25.13 -4.03
N GLY A 287 9.90 25.21 -4.86
CA GLY A 287 10.32 26.47 -5.50
C GLY A 287 11.73 26.94 -5.18
N GLY A 288 12.70 26.02 -5.21
CA GLY A 288 14.12 26.39 -5.11
C GLY A 288 14.61 27.24 -6.29
N THR A 289 15.92 27.48 -6.32
CA THR A 289 16.60 28.06 -7.48
C THR A 289 17.51 27.02 -8.12
N PRO A 290 17.99 27.22 -9.37
CA PRO A 290 18.88 26.26 -10.03
C PRO A 290 20.13 25.94 -9.20
N THR A 291 20.56 26.86 -8.34
CA THR A 291 21.76 26.74 -7.51
C THR A 291 21.47 26.35 -6.06
N THR A 292 20.21 26.45 -5.61
CA THR A 292 19.82 26.20 -4.23
C THR A 292 18.51 25.43 -4.20
N PRO A 293 18.56 24.09 -4.25
CA PRO A 293 17.35 23.29 -4.15
C PRO A 293 16.70 23.39 -2.78
N ILE A 294 15.38 23.28 -2.77
CA ILE A 294 14.56 23.02 -1.59
C ILE A 294 14.20 21.53 -1.63
N PRO A 295 14.62 20.73 -0.63
CA PRO A 295 14.28 19.30 -0.57
C PRO A 295 12.77 19.07 -0.48
N ILE A 296 12.28 17.99 -1.10
CA ILE A 296 10.88 17.54 -1.00
C ILE A 296 10.87 16.28 -0.13
N ILE A 297 10.33 16.38 1.08
CA ILE A 297 10.50 15.37 2.15
C ILE A 297 9.45 14.25 2.06
N GLY A 298 8.25 14.51 1.49
CA GLY A 298 7.18 13.53 1.34
C GLY A 298 6.63 13.00 2.67
N VAL A 299 5.78 11.96 2.61
CA VAL A 299 5.12 11.34 3.77
C VAL A 299 5.42 9.84 3.79
N SER A 300 5.91 9.32 4.91
CA SER A 300 6.25 7.90 5.08
C SER A 300 5.39 7.20 6.14
N SER A 301 4.82 7.97 7.06
CA SER A 301 3.88 7.49 8.05
C SER A 301 2.76 8.50 8.33
N ILE A 302 1.63 7.98 8.79
CA ILE A 302 0.50 8.77 9.29
C ILE A 302 0.22 8.32 10.72
N THR A 303 0.37 9.23 11.68
CA THR A 303 0.14 8.96 13.09
C THR A 303 -1.16 9.62 13.54
N LEU A 304 -2.04 8.79 14.10
CA LEU A 304 -3.28 9.16 14.73
C LEU A 304 -3.10 9.15 16.24
N THR A 305 -3.31 10.28 16.89
CA THR A 305 -3.22 10.39 18.35
C THR A 305 -4.62 10.64 18.91
N CYS A 306 -5.11 9.66 19.67
CA CYS A 306 -6.31 9.79 20.47
C CYS A 306 -5.96 10.54 21.76
N ALA A 307 -6.68 11.62 22.05
CA ALA A 307 -6.53 12.37 23.28
C ALA A 307 -7.82 12.41 24.09
N ASP A 308 -7.69 12.56 25.41
CA ASP A 308 -8.80 12.78 26.32
C ASP A 308 -9.32 14.24 26.27
N GLU A 309 -10.29 14.54 27.14
CA GLU A 309 -10.90 15.87 27.23
C GLU A 309 -9.86 16.96 27.55
N ASP A 310 -8.83 16.62 28.32
CA ASP A 310 -7.71 17.46 28.77
C ASP A 310 -6.54 17.51 27.76
N MET A 311 -6.72 16.94 26.56
CA MET A 311 -5.70 16.85 25.50
C MET A 311 -4.47 16.00 25.87
N GLN A 312 -4.56 15.12 26.86
CA GLN A 312 -3.52 14.13 27.13
C GLN A 312 -3.69 12.94 26.18
N THR A 313 -2.56 12.41 25.71
CA THR A 313 -2.57 11.24 24.80
C THR A 313 -3.05 10.00 25.55
N VAL A 314 -4.07 9.36 25.00
CA VAL A 314 -4.68 8.13 25.52
C VAL A 314 -4.22 6.91 24.72
N ASP A 315 -4.15 7.05 23.39
CA ASP A 315 -3.71 5.98 22.49
C ASP A 315 -3.13 6.58 21.21
N THR A 316 -2.28 5.82 20.52
CA THR A 316 -1.66 6.24 19.26
C THR A 316 -1.68 5.09 18.26
N PHE A 317 -2.10 5.38 17.05
CA PHE A 317 -2.05 4.46 15.93
C PHE A 317 -1.20 5.04 14.80
N THR A 318 -0.13 4.35 14.42
CA THR A 318 0.71 4.77 13.29
C THR A 318 0.51 3.83 12.11
N LEU A 319 0.05 4.39 11.00
CA LEU A 319 0.05 3.74 9.70
C LEU A 319 1.41 3.96 9.04
N ASN A 320 2.22 2.91 8.99
CA ASN A 320 3.44 2.90 8.18
C ASN A 320 3.06 2.61 6.73
N LEU A 321 3.46 3.49 5.81
CA LEU A 321 3.08 3.38 4.40
C LEU A 321 4.02 2.45 3.62
N GLY A 322 5.17 2.09 4.19
CA GLY A 322 6.19 1.24 3.56
C GLY A 322 6.96 1.91 2.41
N GLN A 323 6.51 3.09 1.97
CA GLN A 323 7.11 3.93 0.94
C GLN A 323 6.80 5.40 1.24
N THR A 324 7.57 6.31 0.63
CA THR A 324 7.30 7.74 0.69
C THR A 324 6.29 8.13 -0.39
N ILE A 325 5.22 8.83 0.01
CA ILE A 325 4.17 9.32 -0.89
C ILE A 325 4.09 10.85 -0.84
N TYR A 326 3.62 11.48 -1.92
CA TYR A 326 3.81 12.92 -2.15
C TYR A 326 2.48 13.64 -2.43
N GLY A 327 1.54 13.56 -1.50
CA GLY A 327 0.24 14.22 -1.58
C GLY A 327 -0.93 13.24 -1.75
N GLY A 328 -2.09 13.65 -1.24
CA GLY A 328 -3.28 12.81 -1.21
C GLY A 328 -4.25 13.22 -0.10
N TYR A 329 -5.15 12.32 0.23
CA TYR A 329 -6.05 12.48 1.35
C TYR A 329 -6.44 11.14 1.97
N VAL A 330 -6.86 11.18 3.23
CA VAL A 330 -7.51 10.04 3.87
C VAL A 330 -9.02 10.27 3.87
N ASP A 331 -9.76 9.31 3.31
CA ASP A 331 -11.21 9.21 3.41
C ASP A 331 -11.57 8.18 4.49
N TRP A 332 -11.80 8.69 5.69
CA TRP A 332 -12.14 7.88 6.86
C TRP A 332 -13.50 7.19 6.74
N LYS A 333 -14.43 7.77 5.97
CA LYS A 333 -15.77 7.22 5.77
C LYS A 333 -15.73 5.98 4.89
N LEU A 334 -14.90 6.01 3.84
CA LEU A 334 -14.68 4.87 2.95
C LEU A 334 -13.58 3.93 3.44
N GLY A 335 -12.84 4.31 4.48
CA GLY A 335 -11.69 3.57 4.97
C GLY A 335 -10.58 3.48 3.92
N LYS A 336 -10.32 4.58 3.20
CA LYS A 336 -9.36 4.62 2.09
C LYS A 336 -8.32 5.72 2.27
N LEU A 337 -7.08 5.40 1.98
CA LEU A 337 -6.02 6.35 1.66
C LEU A 337 -6.02 6.57 0.15
N VAL A 338 -6.17 7.81 -0.29
CA VAL A 338 -6.17 8.19 -1.70
C VAL A 338 -4.94 9.03 -2.00
N ILE A 339 -4.06 8.53 -2.86
CA ILE A 339 -2.83 9.20 -3.29
C ILE A 339 -3.14 9.87 -4.63
N THR A 340 -3.00 11.19 -4.69
CA THR A 340 -3.38 11.99 -5.87
C THR A 340 -2.18 12.47 -6.68
N ASN A 341 -0.97 12.22 -6.20
CA ASN A 341 0.25 12.80 -6.71
C ASN A 341 1.36 11.75 -6.72
N SER A 342 2.24 11.88 -7.71
CA SER A 342 3.42 11.05 -7.87
C SER A 342 4.66 11.93 -7.89
N VAL A 343 5.83 11.29 -7.80
CA VAL A 343 7.12 11.94 -7.81
C VAL A 343 7.98 11.37 -8.93
N ILE A 344 8.74 12.23 -9.59
CA ILE A 344 9.77 11.85 -10.55
C ILE A 344 11.03 12.65 -10.24
N THR A 345 12.20 12.05 -10.41
CA THR A 345 13.47 12.76 -10.35
C THR A 345 14.07 12.75 -11.74
N PHE A 346 14.39 13.93 -12.26
CA PHE A 346 15.11 14.10 -13.50
C PHE A 346 16.60 14.17 -13.22
N ASP A 347 17.37 13.21 -13.73
CA ASP A 347 18.82 13.08 -13.61
C ASP A 347 19.55 13.15 -14.96
N GLY A 348 18.84 13.44 -16.06
CA GLY A 348 19.43 13.61 -17.39
C GLY A 348 19.84 12.30 -18.08
N SER A 349 19.41 11.17 -17.55
CA SER A 349 19.52 9.84 -18.15
C SER A 349 18.87 9.73 -19.53
N ASP A 350 19.17 8.65 -20.25
CA ASP A 350 18.70 8.45 -21.62
C ASP A 350 17.20 8.08 -21.71
N ASP A 351 16.57 7.67 -20.60
CA ASP A 351 15.12 7.46 -20.51
C ASP A 351 14.32 8.76 -20.43
N GLU A 352 15.00 9.90 -20.24
CA GLU A 352 14.38 11.21 -20.25
C GLU A 352 14.39 11.84 -21.65
N PHE A 353 13.28 11.66 -22.38
CA PHE A 353 13.10 12.16 -23.75
C PHE A 353 12.83 13.67 -23.82
N TRP A 354 13.80 14.48 -23.39
CA TRP A 354 13.75 15.93 -23.41
C TRP A 354 13.72 16.52 -24.82
N ILE A 355 12.92 17.57 -24.99
CA ILE A 355 12.83 18.36 -26.23
C ILE A 355 13.06 19.83 -25.90
N TYR A 356 13.96 20.48 -26.65
CA TYR A 356 14.14 21.92 -26.56
C TYR A 356 12.98 22.69 -27.19
N TYR A 357 12.51 23.72 -26.51
CA TYR A 357 11.39 24.56 -26.90
C TYR A 357 11.82 26.02 -27.02
N SER A 358 12.23 26.40 -28.24
CA SER A 358 12.79 27.71 -28.56
C SER A 358 11.89 28.90 -28.21
N ASN A 359 10.57 28.76 -28.33
CA ASN A 359 9.63 29.86 -28.08
C ASN A 359 9.62 30.34 -26.62
N ASN A 360 10.06 29.50 -25.67
CA ASN A 360 10.10 29.85 -24.25
C ASN A 360 11.45 29.57 -23.61
N ASP A 361 12.49 29.44 -24.42
CA ASP A 361 13.87 29.18 -24.02
C ASP A 361 13.96 28.14 -22.90
N GLY A 362 13.54 26.93 -23.21
CA GLY A 362 13.28 25.90 -22.21
C GLY A 362 13.22 24.50 -22.76
N TYR A 363 12.89 23.54 -21.90
CA TYR A 363 12.80 22.12 -22.25
C TYR A 363 11.49 21.54 -21.77
N TYR A 364 11.02 20.50 -22.46
CA TYR A 364 9.86 19.75 -22.02
C TYR A 364 10.00 18.27 -22.32
N LEU A 365 9.24 17.47 -21.58
CA LEU A 365 9.02 16.05 -21.84
C LEU A 365 7.59 15.67 -21.46
N SER A 366 7.17 14.47 -21.82
CA SER A 366 5.86 13.93 -21.43
C SER A 366 6.02 12.97 -20.26
N ILE A 367 5.07 13.00 -19.33
CA ILE A 367 4.96 12.10 -18.18
C ILE A 367 3.63 11.36 -18.32
N ASP A 368 3.67 10.06 -18.58
CA ASP A 368 2.49 9.32 -19.07
C ASP A 368 1.33 9.24 -18.08
N ASP A 369 1.62 9.13 -16.79
CA ASP A 369 0.64 9.03 -15.70
C ASP A 369 0.25 10.39 -15.11
N MET A 370 0.82 11.51 -15.61
CA MET A 370 0.44 12.84 -15.17
C MET A 370 -0.94 13.24 -15.68
N GLN A 371 -1.73 13.90 -14.82
CA GLN A 371 -3.02 14.47 -15.18
C GLN A 371 -2.89 15.45 -16.36
N SER A 372 -3.83 15.41 -17.30
CA SER A 372 -3.98 16.46 -18.31
C SER A 372 -4.88 17.57 -17.76
N GLY A 373 -4.37 18.80 -17.68
CA GLY A 373 -5.17 19.95 -17.24
C GLY A 373 -4.49 21.29 -17.52
N GLN A 374 -5.19 22.36 -17.17
CA GLN A 374 -4.64 23.72 -17.15
C GLN A 374 -4.21 24.08 -15.73
N ASN A 375 -3.06 24.75 -15.60
CA ASN A 375 -2.55 25.27 -14.33
C ASN A 375 -2.51 24.20 -13.22
N LEU A 376 -1.93 23.04 -13.54
CA LEU A 376 -1.77 21.99 -12.55
C LEU A 376 -0.79 22.47 -11.48
N ASN A 377 -1.15 22.21 -10.22
CA ASN A 377 -0.27 22.45 -9.09
C ASN A 377 0.78 21.33 -9.00
N GLY A 378 1.93 21.62 -8.42
CA GLY A 378 2.95 20.63 -8.08
C GLY A 378 4.03 21.24 -7.22
N LEU A 379 5.13 20.53 -7.02
CA LEU A 379 6.31 21.01 -6.29
C LEU A 379 7.57 20.61 -7.05
N CYS A 380 8.55 21.51 -7.12
CA CYS A 380 9.83 21.22 -7.74
C CYS A 380 10.96 21.66 -6.82
N SER A 381 12.00 20.83 -6.73
CA SER A 381 13.11 21.08 -5.81
C SER A 381 13.95 22.29 -6.23
N HIS A 382 14.14 22.52 -7.52
CA HIS A 382 15.08 23.54 -8.02
C HIS A 382 14.42 24.76 -8.69
N PHE A 383 13.11 24.70 -8.95
CA PHE A 383 12.45 25.71 -9.76
C PHE A 383 11.06 26.03 -9.20
N PRO A 384 10.60 27.28 -9.25
CA PRO A 384 9.23 27.63 -8.87
C PRO A 384 8.23 26.98 -9.84
N ILE A 385 7.05 26.61 -9.34
CA ILE A 385 5.94 26.20 -10.21
C ILE A 385 5.25 27.43 -10.78
N GLU A 386 5.08 27.45 -12.09
CA GLU A 386 4.56 28.59 -12.84
C GLU A 386 3.33 28.22 -13.68
N THR A 387 2.41 29.17 -13.81
CA THR A 387 1.19 29.05 -14.63
C THR A 387 1.32 29.76 -15.98
N ALA A 388 2.44 30.43 -16.24
CA ALA A 388 2.71 31.20 -17.46
C ALA A 388 4.03 30.75 -18.12
N PHE A 389 4.01 30.57 -19.44
CA PHE A 389 5.21 30.19 -20.21
C PHE A 389 6.27 31.31 -20.27
N SER A 390 5.87 32.55 -20.05
CA SER A 390 6.75 33.73 -20.07
C SER A 390 7.49 33.95 -18.74
N ARG A 391 7.37 33.05 -17.77
CA ARG A 391 8.05 33.15 -16.46
C ARG A 391 9.04 32.00 -16.30
N PHE A 392 10.11 32.30 -15.58
CA PHE A 392 11.10 31.31 -15.18
C PHE A 392 10.50 30.34 -14.17
N GLY A 393 10.51 29.05 -14.51
CA GLY A 393 10.04 28.00 -13.63
C GLY A 393 9.54 26.77 -14.36
N VAL A 394 8.91 25.88 -13.60
CA VAL A 394 8.32 24.63 -14.09
C VAL A 394 6.82 24.80 -14.23
N ARG A 395 6.29 24.49 -15.40
CA ARG A 395 4.86 24.44 -15.66
C ARG A 395 4.42 23.00 -15.85
N LEU A 396 3.36 22.63 -15.16
CA LEU A 396 2.75 21.30 -15.25
C LEU A 396 1.48 21.36 -16.08
N GLY A 397 1.50 20.62 -17.18
CA GLY A 397 0.40 20.54 -18.10
C GLY A 397 0.11 21.83 -18.87
N ASN A 398 -0.70 21.66 -19.89
CA ASN A 398 -1.36 22.72 -20.65
C ASN A 398 -2.42 22.05 -21.54
N ASN A 399 -3.38 21.34 -20.92
CA ASN A 399 -4.23 20.33 -21.57
C ASN A 399 -3.43 19.17 -22.21
N ASN A 400 -2.32 18.80 -21.58
CA ASN A 400 -1.48 17.67 -21.97
C ASN A 400 -0.75 17.17 -20.73
N THR A 401 -0.04 16.06 -20.90
CA THR A 401 0.71 15.36 -19.85
C THR A 401 2.19 15.76 -19.84
N ARG A 402 2.52 16.99 -20.26
CA ARG A 402 3.91 17.46 -20.35
C ARG A 402 4.28 18.37 -19.21
N VAL A 403 5.54 18.26 -18.80
CA VAL A 403 6.21 19.23 -17.94
C VAL A 403 7.07 20.15 -18.79
N TYR A 404 7.05 21.45 -18.50
CA TYR A 404 7.83 22.46 -19.20
C TYR A 404 8.72 23.20 -18.21
N PHE A 405 10.02 23.23 -18.47
CA PHE A 405 11.00 24.04 -17.79
C PHE A 405 11.22 25.29 -18.64
N ASN A 406 10.59 26.41 -18.28
CA ASN A 406 10.52 27.61 -19.10
C ASN A 406 11.50 28.69 -18.64
N GLN A 407 11.91 29.53 -19.60
CA GLN A 407 12.77 30.69 -19.40
C GLN A 407 14.03 30.34 -18.60
N ILE A 408 14.71 29.26 -19.03
CA ILE A 408 15.90 28.76 -18.36
C ILE A 408 16.93 29.91 -18.27
N PRO A 409 17.35 30.30 -17.06
CA PRO A 409 18.19 31.46 -16.86
C PRO A 409 19.52 31.29 -17.57
N SER A 410 19.93 32.30 -18.33
CA SER A 410 21.19 32.30 -19.07
C SER A 410 22.44 32.22 -18.17
N ASN A 411 22.29 32.36 -16.85
CA ASN A 411 23.36 32.21 -15.86
C ASN A 411 23.53 30.77 -15.37
N ILE A 412 22.71 29.80 -15.83
CA ILE A 412 23.01 28.38 -15.62
C ILE A 412 24.17 28.00 -16.53
N SER A 413 25.38 28.01 -15.96
CA SER A 413 26.61 27.74 -16.69
C SER A 413 26.55 26.39 -17.41
N GLY A 414 26.83 26.40 -18.72
CA GLY A 414 26.93 25.21 -19.54
C GLY A 414 25.61 24.72 -20.13
N VAL A 415 24.46 25.32 -19.81
CA VAL A 415 23.17 24.99 -20.43
C VAL A 415 22.93 25.90 -21.64
N THR A 416 22.59 25.29 -22.78
CA THR A 416 22.37 25.95 -24.09
C THR A 416 21.14 25.35 -24.77
N SER A 417 20.71 25.86 -25.92
CA SER A 417 19.59 25.28 -26.68
C SER A 417 19.77 23.81 -27.14
N ASP A 418 20.94 23.21 -26.91
CA ASP A 418 21.15 21.77 -27.06
C ASP A 418 20.66 20.98 -25.83
N VAL A 419 19.76 20.02 -26.07
CA VAL A 419 19.24 19.10 -25.05
C VAL A 419 20.35 18.35 -24.31
N ASN A 420 21.47 18.00 -24.95
CA ASN A 420 22.55 17.29 -24.27
C ASN A 420 23.21 18.12 -23.17
N THR A 421 23.24 19.45 -23.35
CA THR A 421 23.77 20.35 -22.32
C THR A 421 22.83 20.45 -21.11
N TRP A 422 21.52 20.39 -21.35
CA TRP A 422 20.50 20.29 -20.30
C TRP A 422 20.59 18.98 -19.53
N ARG A 423 20.70 17.84 -20.23
CA ARG A 423 20.89 16.53 -19.61
C ARG A 423 22.16 16.46 -18.74
N THR A 424 23.26 17.03 -19.25
CA THR A 424 24.52 17.13 -18.49
C THR A 424 24.36 17.99 -17.23
N TRP A 425 23.51 19.02 -17.28
CA TRP A 425 23.23 19.82 -16.10
C TRP A 425 22.38 19.05 -15.07
N LEU A 426 21.35 18.33 -15.53
CA LEU A 426 20.50 17.47 -14.68
C LEU A 426 21.30 16.34 -14.01
N SER A 427 22.27 15.73 -14.71
CA SER A 427 23.10 14.68 -14.12
C SER A 427 23.95 15.16 -12.95
N ASN A 428 24.26 16.46 -12.91
CA ASN A 428 24.96 17.09 -11.80
C ASN A 428 24.01 17.72 -10.77
N ASN A 429 22.76 17.99 -11.16
CA ASN A 429 21.76 18.66 -10.34
C ASN A 429 20.40 17.96 -10.50
N PRO A 430 20.21 16.75 -9.93
CA PRO A 430 18.97 16.01 -10.11
C PRO A 430 17.75 16.78 -9.59
N VAL A 431 16.74 16.94 -10.43
CA VAL A 431 15.55 17.75 -10.13
C VAL A 431 14.38 16.84 -9.80
N THR A 432 13.93 16.89 -8.56
CA THR A 432 12.73 16.17 -8.11
C THR A 432 11.49 17.03 -8.35
N LEU A 433 10.48 16.42 -8.97
CA LEU A 433 9.20 17.00 -9.29
C LEU A 433 8.07 16.14 -8.73
N VAL A 434 7.15 16.78 -8.02
CA VAL A 434 5.87 16.20 -7.62
C VAL A 434 4.78 16.72 -8.56
N TYR A 435 4.00 15.81 -9.15
CA TYR A 435 2.97 16.11 -10.13
C TYR A 435 1.66 15.36 -9.82
N PRO A 436 0.50 15.87 -10.26
CA PRO A 436 -0.79 15.22 -10.04
C PRO A 436 -0.98 14.04 -10.99
N LEU A 437 -1.50 12.93 -10.46
CA LEU A 437 -1.80 11.72 -11.22
C LEU A 437 -3.09 11.85 -12.01
N ALA A 438 -3.12 11.29 -13.22
CA ALA A 438 -4.33 11.16 -14.02
C ALA A 438 -5.36 10.23 -13.36
N THR A 439 -4.88 9.17 -12.70
CA THR A 439 -5.70 8.23 -11.93
C THR A 439 -5.15 8.13 -10.51
N PRO A 440 -5.91 8.59 -9.48
CA PRO A 440 -5.50 8.44 -8.10
C PRO A 440 -5.33 6.97 -7.69
N ILE A 441 -4.40 6.69 -6.79
CA ILE A 441 -4.18 5.36 -6.23
C ILE A 441 -4.93 5.25 -4.91
N GLU A 442 -5.76 4.21 -4.76
CA GLU A 442 -6.53 3.98 -3.54
C GLU A 442 -6.01 2.75 -2.78
N ILE A 443 -5.75 2.93 -1.48
CA ILE A 443 -5.29 1.87 -0.58
C ILE A 443 -6.31 1.75 0.56
N SER A 444 -6.79 0.53 0.82
CA SER A 444 -7.67 0.28 1.96
C SER A 444 -6.94 0.45 3.28
N LEU A 445 -7.53 1.20 4.21
CA LEU A 445 -7.02 1.34 5.56
C LEU A 445 -7.26 0.04 6.36
N PRO A 446 -6.41 -0.27 7.36
CA PRO A 446 -6.62 -1.39 8.26
C PRO A 446 -7.98 -1.29 8.96
N THR A 447 -8.69 -2.41 9.11
CA THR A 447 -9.99 -2.47 9.79
C THR A 447 -9.93 -2.13 11.28
N THR A 448 -8.72 -2.06 11.85
CA THR A 448 -8.44 -1.62 13.22
C THR A 448 -8.39 -0.10 13.38
N MET A 449 -8.41 0.66 12.26
CA MET A 449 -8.47 2.13 12.30
C MET A 449 -9.81 2.60 12.87
N PRO A 450 -9.83 3.66 13.69
CA PRO A 450 -11.07 4.25 14.17
C PRO A 450 -11.92 4.73 12.99
N ASN A 451 -13.05 4.07 12.75
CA ASN A 451 -14.03 4.41 11.72
C ASN A 451 -14.96 5.58 12.12
N THR A 452 -14.71 6.20 13.28
CA THR A 452 -15.50 7.29 13.86
C THR A 452 -14.96 8.68 13.54
N ILE A 453 -13.82 8.79 12.85
CA ILE A 453 -13.28 10.07 12.39
C ILE A 453 -14.05 10.49 11.13
N GLU A 454 -14.69 11.67 11.16
CA GLU A 454 -15.40 12.21 9.98
C GLU A 454 -14.58 13.29 9.27
N GLY A 455 -14.53 13.23 7.93
CA GLY A 455 -13.95 14.28 7.08
C GLY A 455 -12.94 13.76 6.05
N VAL A 456 -12.47 14.68 5.20
CA VAL A 456 -11.36 14.46 4.26
C VAL A 456 -10.19 15.30 4.74
N GLN A 457 -9.08 14.64 5.07
CA GLN A 457 -7.83 15.32 5.43
C GLN A 457 -6.95 15.35 4.18
N ASN A 458 -6.95 16.47 3.46
CA ASN A 458 -6.06 16.70 2.33
C ASN A 458 -4.68 17.08 2.86
N TRP A 459 -3.66 16.46 2.30
CA TRP A 459 -2.28 16.80 2.60
C TRP A 459 -1.54 17.07 1.30
N TRP A 460 -0.93 18.24 1.29
CA TRP A 460 0.17 18.60 0.43
C TRP A 460 1.30 18.81 1.42
N SER A 461 2.33 17.98 1.46
CA SER A 461 3.42 18.24 2.40
C SER A 461 4.79 17.99 1.79
N ASP A 462 5.63 19.00 1.93
CA ASP A 462 7.08 18.92 2.09
C ASP A 462 7.48 18.87 3.58
N ALA A 463 6.49 18.90 4.49
CA ALA A 463 6.67 19.03 5.94
C ALA A 463 6.96 17.70 6.68
N GLY A 464 7.08 16.58 5.96
CA GLY A 464 7.32 15.26 6.54
C GLY A 464 6.03 14.52 6.92
N ASP A 465 6.18 13.59 7.87
CA ASP A 465 5.10 12.70 8.33
C ASP A 465 3.92 13.46 8.94
N ILE A 466 2.74 12.84 8.86
CA ILE A 466 1.47 13.48 9.21
C ILE A 466 1.03 13.07 10.60
N ASP A 467 0.83 14.05 11.48
CA ASP A 467 0.23 13.86 12.80
C ASP A 467 -1.22 14.40 12.83
N ILE A 468 -2.17 13.55 13.20
CA ILE A 468 -3.58 13.91 13.36
C ILE A 468 -4.01 13.60 14.79
N SER A 469 -4.39 14.64 15.52
CA SER A 469 -4.95 14.49 16.86
C SER A 469 -6.47 14.61 16.83
N PHE A 470 -7.16 13.69 17.52
CA PHE A 470 -8.60 13.74 17.69
C PHE A 470 -8.98 13.42 19.14
N LYS A 471 -10.12 13.97 19.58
CA LYS A 471 -10.69 13.64 20.89
C LYS A 471 -11.62 12.45 20.71
N GLN A 472 -11.41 11.36 21.44
CA GLN A 472 -12.34 10.24 21.47
C GLN A 472 -13.22 10.37 22.71
N ASP A 473 -14.54 10.20 22.56
CA ASP A 473 -15.42 10.03 23.71
C ASP A 473 -14.99 8.76 24.47
N ILE A 474 -14.49 8.95 25.70
CA ILE A 474 -13.92 7.91 26.55
C ILE A 474 -14.92 6.75 26.72
N GLN A 475 -16.23 7.06 26.76
CA GLN A 475 -17.28 6.07 26.93
C GLN A 475 -17.33 5.09 25.74
N ASN A 476 -17.30 5.61 24.51
CA ASN A 476 -17.32 4.78 23.29
C ASN A 476 -16.05 3.93 23.13
N TYR A 477 -14.88 4.44 23.52
CA TYR A 477 -13.64 3.65 23.50
C TYR A 477 -13.72 2.48 24.49
N VAL A 478 -14.11 2.75 25.73
CA VAL A 478 -14.30 1.74 26.76
C VAL A 478 -15.32 0.69 26.32
N ASP A 479 -16.45 1.10 25.76
CA ASP A 479 -17.50 0.19 25.28
C ASP A 479 -17.04 -0.66 24.08
N SER A 480 -16.22 -0.11 23.18
CA SER A 480 -15.63 -0.87 22.06
C SER A 480 -14.62 -1.92 22.53
N LYS A 481 -13.78 -1.59 23.53
CA LYS A 481 -12.82 -2.54 24.11
C LYS A 481 -13.53 -3.61 24.92
N ILE A 482 -14.55 -3.25 25.69
CA ILE A 482 -15.42 -4.21 26.41
C ILE A 482 -16.10 -5.15 25.41
N SER A 483 -16.61 -4.63 24.29
CA SER A 483 -17.24 -5.44 23.24
C SER A 483 -16.26 -6.40 22.56
N ALA A 484 -15.04 -5.95 22.24
CA ALA A 484 -14.00 -6.80 21.67
C ALA A 484 -13.53 -7.90 22.65
N ILE A 485 -13.40 -7.56 23.95
CA ILE A 485 -13.10 -8.52 25.01
C ILE A 485 -14.24 -9.54 25.17
N ASN A 486 -15.49 -9.09 25.08
CA ASN A 486 -16.65 -9.97 25.20
C ASN A 486 -16.81 -10.91 24.00
N ALA A 487 -16.52 -10.44 22.78
CA ALA A 487 -16.48 -11.29 21.57
C ALA A 487 -15.43 -12.41 21.70
N ASN A 488 -14.26 -12.10 22.27
CA ASN A 488 -13.22 -13.09 22.56
C ASN A 488 -13.57 -14.03 23.74
N ARG A 489 -14.43 -13.60 24.68
CA ARG A 489 -14.89 -14.42 25.80
C ARG A 489 -15.97 -15.44 25.42
N THR A 490 -16.74 -15.20 24.36
CA THR A 490 -17.73 -16.16 23.84
C THR A 490 -17.13 -17.43 23.22
N LEU A 491 -15.81 -17.49 23.01
CA LEU A 491 -15.10 -18.69 22.52
C LEU A 491 -14.63 -19.67 23.62
N SER A 492 -15.00 -19.50 24.89
CA SER A 492 -14.53 -20.37 25.99
C SER A 492 -15.58 -20.88 26.97
N LEU A 493 -16.84 -21.01 26.56
CA LEU A 493 -17.86 -21.73 27.35
C LEU A 493 -18.18 -23.09 26.72
N VAL A 494 -17.21 -24.01 26.78
CA VAL A 494 -17.51 -25.45 26.71
C VAL A 494 -18.22 -25.83 28.01
N ARG A 495 -19.50 -26.20 27.91
CA ARG A 495 -20.25 -26.81 29.03
C ARG A 495 -19.64 -28.20 29.33
N PRO A 496 -19.42 -28.57 30.60
CA PRO A 496 -19.16 -29.96 30.93
C PRO A 496 -20.44 -30.78 30.74
N VAL A 497 -20.33 -31.85 29.96
CA VAL A 497 -21.35 -32.90 29.85
C VAL A 497 -21.43 -33.66 31.18
N THR A 498 -22.64 -33.79 31.70
CA THR A 498 -22.98 -34.64 32.84
C THR A 498 -22.86 -36.12 32.46
N THR A 499 -22.14 -36.91 33.26
CA THR A 499 -22.36 -38.37 33.36
C THR A 499 -22.50 -38.74 34.83
N GLU A 500 -23.67 -39.30 35.16
CA GLU A 500 -23.85 -40.30 36.23
C GLU A 500 -22.78 -41.41 36.06
N GLU A 501 -22.20 -42.08 37.05
CA GLU A 501 -22.76 -42.58 38.31
C GLU A 501 -21.59 -43.13 39.18
N SER A 502 -21.78 -43.15 40.50
CA SER A 502 -21.35 -44.17 41.49
C SER A 502 -20.56 -43.69 42.72
N LYS A 503 -21.27 -43.83 43.86
CA LYS A 503 -20.87 -44.31 45.20
C LYS A 503 -19.64 -43.72 45.90
N GLY A 504 -19.90 -43.23 47.12
CA GLY A 504 -19.00 -43.41 48.25
C GLY A 504 -18.87 -42.20 49.16
N ASP A 505 -19.54 -42.31 50.31
CA ASP A 505 -19.15 -41.82 51.64
C ASP A 505 -18.90 -40.33 51.92
N GLU A 506 -19.75 -39.84 52.83
CA GLU A 506 -19.48 -39.09 54.06
C GLU A 506 -18.38 -38.00 54.11
N ASP A 507 -18.80 -36.87 54.68
CA ASP A 507 -18.01 -35.95 55.49
C ASP A 507 -16.80 -35.27 54.83
N GLU A 508 -16.94 -33.98 54.50
CA GLU A 508 -16.45 -32.95 55.40
C GLU A 508 -16.80 -31.54 54.88
N ARG A 509 -17.27 -30.73 55.82
CA ARG A 509 -17.21 -29.26 55.75
C ARG A 509 -15.77 -28.81 55.49
N LYS A 510 -15.58 -27.81 54.63
CA LYS A 510 -14.72 -26.64 54.92
C LYS A 510 -14.83 -25.56 53.85
N ASN A 511 -15.38 -24.43 54.28
CA ASN A 511 -14.83 -23.07 54.18
C ASN A 511 -14.24 -22.54 52.85
N ILE A 512 -14.82 -21.38 52.47
CA ILE A 512 -14.14 -20.07 52.22
C ILE A 512 -13.21 -20.08 51.00
N GLU A 513 -13.40 -19.23 49.98
CA GLU A 513 -13.34 -17.76 50.00
C GLU A 513 -13.94 -17.18 48.72
#